data_AF-A0AA85JCG1-F1
#
_entry.id   AF-A0AA85JCG1-F1
#
_cell.length_a   1.000
_cell.length_b   1.000
_cell.length_c   1.000
_cell.angle_alpha   90.00
_cell.angle_beta   90.00
_cell.angle_gamma   90.00
#
_symmetry.space_group_name_H-M   'P 1'
#
loop_
_entity.id
_entity.type
_entity.pdbx_description
1 polymer ?
#
loop_
_entity_poly.entity_id
_entity_poly.type
_entity_poly.pdbx_seq_one_letter_code
_entity_poly.pdbx_strand_id
1 'polypeptide(L)'
;MCSPVSPIVADLFMNKFENNIFSSILTPKIWLRYVYDTFVVLKRDLHYSFLEKINSVSPRIQFTSEAESDVGELPFLDCLVKRKENGHFSISIFRKKTHSNKCLDFKSLHPISAKISVVSSLLRRAHSLITDEKEKEEEISGITETLKQKTTPGTSSTKSTQTLSMADNAFRKHGHQQSSSHIEQRRQMISEEYSISSTLKFSSEHQTHFKAALSI
;
A
#
# COMPACT_ATOMS: atom_id res chain seq x y z
N MET A 1 -18.77 10.38 -12.29
CA MET A 1 -17.81 9.27 -12.48
C MET A 1 -17.14 9.46 -13.83
N CYS A 2 -15.83 9.23 -13.95
CA CYS A 2 -15.16 9.22 -15.25
C CYS A 2 -15.70 8.09 -16.13
N SER A 3 -15.47 8.20 -17.44
CA SER A 3 -15.81 7.15 -18.40
C SER A 3 -15.22 5.80 -17.95
N PRO A 4 -16.00 4.70 -18.00
CA PRO A 4 -15.50 3.36 -17.66
C PRO A 4 -14.35 2.90 -18.57
N VAL A 5 -14.20 3.54 -19.74
CA VAL A 5 -13.14 3.25 -20.72
C VAL A 5 -11.82 3.94 -20.36
N SER A 6 -11.87 5.02 -19.58
CA SER A 6 -10.70 5.87 -19.31
C SER A 6 -9.53 5.12 -18.64
N PRO A 7 -9.74 4.26 -17.62
CA PRO A 7 -8.64 3.53 -17.00
C PRO A 7 -7.95 2.57 -17.97
N ILE A 8 -8.74 1.89 -18.81
CA ILE A 8 -8.24 0.93 -19.80
C ILE A 8 -7.36 1.63 -20.84
N VAL A 9 -7.79 2.80 -21.32
CA VAL A 9 -7.03 3.59 -22.30
C VAL A 9 -5.75 4.14 -21.66
N ALA A 10 -5.82 4.61 -20.41
CA ALA A 10 -4.65 5.06 -19.67
C ALA A 10 -3.62 3.92 -19.50
N ASP A 11 -4.07 2.73 -19.11
CA ASP A 11 -3.21 1.55 -18.96
C ASP A 11 -2.59 1.12 -20.29
N LEU A 12 -3.35 1.12 -21.39
CA LEU A 12 -2.82 0.80 -22.72
C LEU A 12 -1.72 1.77 -23.15
N PHE A 13 -1.94 3.06 -22.93
CA PHE A 13 -0.94 4.08 -23.20
C PHE A 13 0.31 3.88 -22.35
N MET A 14 0.14 3.69 -21.04
CA MET A 14 1.26 3.53 -20.10
C MET A 14 2.07 2.27 -20.42
N ASN A 15 1.41 1.18 -20.81
CA ASN A 15 2.10 -0.05 -21.21
C ASN A 15 2.96 0.17 -22.47
N LYS A 16 2.46 0.90 -23.47
CA LYS A 16 3.27 1.28 -24.65
C LYS A 16 4.45 2.19 -24.26
N PHE A 17 4.21 3.14 -23.37
CA PHE A 17 5.24 4.06 -22.88
C PHE A 17 6.35 3.30 -22.13
N GLU A 18 5.98 2.38 -21.24
CA GLU A 18 6.88 1.49 -20.50
C GLU A 18 7.71 0.60 -21.42
N ASN A 19 7.10 0.01 -22.45
CA ASN A 19 7.84 -0.80 -23.43
C ASN A 19 8.89 0.01 -24.21
N ASN A 20 8.60 1.28 -24.52
CA ASN A 20 9.58 2.17 -25.15
C ASN A 20 10.75 2.48 -24.21
N ILE A 21 10.49 2.62 -22.91
CA ILE A 21 11.53 2.84 -21.89
C ILE A 21 12.40 1.61 -21.76
N PHE A 22 11.82 0.43 -21.51
CA PHE A 22 12.58 -0.77 -21.21
C PHE A 22 13.34 -1.33 -22.42
N SER A 23 12.95 -0.97 -23.64
CA SER A 23 13.70 -1.31 -24.85
C SER A 23 14.90 -0.38 -25.12
N SER A 24 14.95 0.81 -24.49
CA SER A 24 15.95 1.84 -24.79
C SER A 24 16.79 2.30 -23.59
N ILE A 25 16.41 1.95 -22.37
CA ILE A 25 16.98 2.43 -21.09
C ILE A 25 17.47 1.22 -20.27
N LEU A 26 18.43 1.46 -19.37
CA LEU A 26 18.82 0.50 -18.36
C LEU A 26 17.58 0.07 -17.54
N THR A 27 17.22 -1.20 -17.63
CA THR A 27 16.02 -1.75 -16.98
C THR A 27 16.18 -1.69 -15.46
N PRO A 28 15.22 -1.11 -14.71
CA PRO A 28 15.22 -1.18 -13.25
C PRO A 28 15.10 -2.64 -12.80
N LYS A 29 15.60 -2.95 -11.60
CA LYS A 29 15.48 -4.28 -11.00
C LYS A 29 14.03 -4.64 -10.70
N ILE A 30 13.25 -3.66 -10.25
CA ILE A 30 11.80 -3.78 -10.03
C ILE A 30 11.13 -2.53 -10.59
N TRP A 31 10.03 -2.75 -11.30
CA TRP A 31 9.09 -1.72 -11.74
C TRP A 31 7.68 -2.22 -11.49
N LEU A 32 7.02 -1.63 -10.50
CA LEU A 32 5.62 -1.90 -10.18
C LEU A 32 4.82 -0.63 -10.41
N ARG A 33 3.67 -0.72 -11.07
CA ARG A 33 2.79 0.42 -11.34
C ARG A 33 1.38 0.15 -10.83
N TYR A 34 0.86 1.09 -10.05
CA TYR A 34 -0.54 1.17 -9.64
C TYR A 34 -1.16 2.46 -10.17
N VAL A 35 -1.88 2.36 -11.29
CA VAL A 35 -2.49 3.50 -11.98
C VAL A 35 -1.43 4.56 -12.32
N TYR A 36 -1.29 5.59 -11.48
CA TYR A 36 -0.35 6.72 -11.64
C TYR A 36 0.89 6.61 -10.75
N ASP A 37 0.87 5.77 -9.72
CA ASP A 37 1.98 5.59 -8.79
C ASP A 37 2.90 4.45 -9.26
N THR A 38 4.21 4.70 -9.25
CA THR A 38 5.22 3.68 -9.55
C THR A 38 6.10 3.41 -8.33
N PHE A 39 6.48 2.16 -8.15
CA PHE A 39 7.51 1.73 -7.22
C PHE A 39 8.66 1.15 -8.04
N VAL A 40 9.84 1.73 -7.87
CA VAL A 40 11.01 1.43 -8.69
C VAL A 40 12.17 1.05 -7.80
N VAL A 41 12.97 0.12 -8.27
CA VAL A 41 14.16 -0.38 -7.58
C VAL A 41 15.28 -0.34 -8.60
N LEU A 42 16.19 0.61 -8.43
CA LEU A 42 17.36 0.81 -9.30
C LEU A 42 18.59 1.12 -8.43
N LYS A 43 19.75 1.36 -9.06
CA LYS A 43 20.95 1.82 -8.33
C LYS A 43 20.89 3.32 -8.05
N ARG A 44 21.40 3.76 -6.89
CA ARG A 44 21.34 5.16 -6.41
C ARG A 44 21.94 6.16 -7.39
N ASP A 45 23.11 5.84 -7.94
CA ASP A 45 23.85 6.67 -8.89
C ASP A 45 23.08 6.91 -10.20
N LEU A 46 22.14 6.04 -10.53
CA LEU A 46 21.33 6.12 -11.73
C LEU A 46 20.01 6.85 -11.54
N HIS A 47 19.68 7.31 -10.33
CA HIS A 47 18.38 7.91 -10.03
C HIS A 47 18.08 9.14 -10.90
N TYR A 48 18.95 10.15 -10.86
CA TYR A 48 18.73 11.38 -11.62
C TYR A 48 18.75 11.15 -13.13
N SER A 49 19.69 10.35 -13.64
CA SER A 49 19.79 10.05 -15.06
C SER A 49 18.60 9.23 -15.56
N PHE A 50 18.10 8.30 -14.76
CA PHE A 50 16.88 7.55 -15.06
C PHE A 50 15.65 8.48 -15.11
N LEU A 51 15.51 9.38 -14.14
CA LEU A 51 14.40 10.34 -14.07
C LEU A 51 14.41 11.33 -15.24
N GLU A 52 15.58 11.87 -15.58
CA GLU A 52 15.74 12.76 -16.74
C GLU A 52 15.39 12.01 -18.03
N LYS A 53 15.88 10.77 -18.16
CA LYS A 53 15.66 9.98 -19.36
C LYS A 53 14.20 9.59 -19.54
N ILE A 54 13.51 9.14 -18.49
CA ILE A 54 12.08 8.83 -18.59
C ILE A 54 11.24 10.06 -18.95
N ASN A 55 11.64 11.24 -18.46
CA ASN A 55 11.01 12.52 -18.77
C ASN A 55 11.27 13.02 -20.18
N SER A 56 12.37 12.58 -20.80
CA SER A 56 12.67 12.88 -22.19
C SER A 56 11.77 12.13 -23.18
N VAL A 57 11.09 11.04 -22.76
CA VAL A 57 10.29 10.19 -23.66
C VAL A 57 9.02 10.91 -24.14
N SER A 58 8.41 11.75 -23.30
CA SER A 58 7.19 12.48 -23.66
C SER A 58 7.09 13.81 -22.94
N PRO A 59 6.90 14.94 -23.65
CA PRO A 59 6.68 16.23 -23.00
C PRO A 59 5.33 16.31 -22.26
N ARG A 60 4.42 15.35 -22.48
CA ARG A 60 3.08 15.33 -21.89
C ARG A 60 3.00 14.56 -20.56
N ILE A 61 4.02 13.77 -20.23
CA ILE A 61 4.05 12.95 -19.02
C ILE A 61 5.42 13.14 -18.39
N GLN A 62 5.44 13.68 -17.18
CA GLN A 62 6.66 14.11 -16.51
C GLN A 62 6.76 13.49 -15.13
N PHE A 63 7.75 12.59 -15.00
CA PHE A 63 8.48 12.04 -13.85
C PHE A 63 8.70 12.96 -12.65
N THR A 64 8.17 12.65 -11.48
CA THR A 64 8.67 13.13 -10.19
C THR A 64 9.14 11.92 -9.38
N SER A 65 10.00 12.14 -8.40
CA SER A 65 10.55 11.05 -7.60
C SER A 65 10.70 11.46 -6.16
N GLU A 66 10.43 10.52 -5.26
CA GLU A 66 10.70 10.64 -3.84
C GLU A 66 11.75 9.57 -3.49
N ALA A 67 12.86 10.01 -2.91
CA ALA A 67 13.87 9.10 -2.42
C ALA A 67 13.40 8.38 -1.15
N GLU A 68 13.89 7.15 -0.98
CA GLU A 68 13.88 6.50 0.33
C GLU A 68 14.63 7.39 1.34
N SER A 69 14.09 7.48 2.56
CA SER A 69 14.72 8.19 3.66
C SER A 69 16.03 7.53 4.12
N ASP A 70 16.86 8.26 4.87
CA ASP A 70 18.14 7.75 5.39
C ASP A 70 17.99 6.50 6.27
N VAL A 71 16.82 6.32 6.89
CA VAL A 71 16.48 5.15 7.72
C VAL A 71 15.93 3.97 6.93
N GLY A 72 15.89 4.06 5.60
CA GLY A 72 15.44 2.96 4.75
C GLY A 72 13.92 2.86 4.59
N GLU A 73 13.19 3.96 4.80
CA GLU A 73 11.74 3.97 4.74
C GLU A 73 11.20 4.80 3.57
N LEU A 74 10.13 4.31 2.94
CA LEU A 74 9.51 4.92 1.79
C LEU A 74 7.98 4.70 1.78
N PRO A 75 7.17 5.77 1.85
CA PRO A 75 5.73 5.66 1.69
C PRO A 75 5.36 5.25 0.26
N PHE A 76 4.48 4.26 0.08
CA PHE A 76 3.90 3.89 -1.21
C PHE A 76 2.44 3.45 -1.02
N LEU A 77 1.51 4.10 -1.74
CA LEU A 77 0.07 3.93 -1.53
C LEU A 77 -0.32 4.16 -0.04
N ASP A 78 -0.96 3.16 0.59
CA ASP A 78 -1.32 3.14 2.00
C ASP A 78 -0.30 2.41 2.90
N CYS A 79 0.87 2.12 2.36
CA CYS A 79 1.94 1.36 3.00
C CYS A 79 3.19 2.20 3.25
N LEU A 80 3.93 1.84 4.28
CA LEU A 80 5.31 2.25 4.52
C LEU A 80 6.20 1.05 4.23
N VAL A 81 6.97 1.13 3.16
CA VAL A 81 7.93 0.10 2.80
C VAL A 81 9.24 0.42 3.52
N LYS A 82 9.76 -0.54 4.28
CA LYS A 82 10.98 -0.42 5.08
C LYS A 82 12.00 -1.45 4.60
N ARG A 83 13.20 -1.02 4.24
CA ARG A 83 14.31 -1.94 3.94
C ARG A 83 14.93 -2.45 5.23
N LYS A 84 15.05 -3.78 5.34
CA LYS A 84 15.80 -4.45 6.40
C LYS A 84 17.26 -4.64 5.98
N GLU A 85 18.15 -4.79 6.97
CA GLU A 85 19.59 -4.99 6.75
C GLU A 85 19.92 -6.23 5.92
N ASN A 86 19.07 -7.26 6.01
CA ASN A 86 19.18 -8.49 5.22
C ASN A 86 18.76 -8.31 3.75
N GLY A 87 18.42 -7.09 3.33
CA GLY A 87 18.00 -6.75 1.98
C GLY A 87 16.54 -7.08 1.65
N HIS A 88 15.76 -7.58 2.60
CA HIS A 88 14.32 -7.79 2.44
C HIS A 88 13.53 -6.52 2.78
N PHE A 89 12.29 -6.44 2.29
CA PHE A 89 11.35 -5.40 2.69
C PHE A 89 10.44 -5.88 3.82
N SER A 90 10.15 -4.97 4.75
CA SER A 90 8.97 -5.03 5.62
C SER A 90 7.98 -3.97 5.20
N ILE A 91 6.71 -4.27 5.39
CA ILE A 91 5.60 -3.38 5.08
C ILE A 91 4.83 -3.10 6.35
N SER A 92 4.51 -1.84 6.56
CA SER A 92 3.58 -1.40 7.60
C SER A 92 2.59 -0.37 7.07
N ILE A 93 1.65 0.08 7.90
CA ILE A 93 0.61 1.02 7.46
C ILE A 93 1.13 2.45 7.55
N PHE A 94 1.12 3.15 6.42
CA PHE A 94 1.49 4.56 6.40
C PHE A 94 0.30 5.46 6.74
N ARG A 95 0.51 6.40 7.66
CA ARG A 95 -0.47 7.45 8.00
C ARG A 95 0.18 8.81 7.82
N LYS A 96 -0.41 9.66 6.98
CA LYS A 96 0.00 11.07 6.87
C LYS A 96 -0.17 11.77 8.21
N LYS A 97 0.63 12.81 8.50
CA LYS A 97 0.52 13.62 9.73
C LYS A 97 -0.88 14.20 9.94
N THR A 98 -1.63 14.44 8.87
CA THR A 98 -3.01 14.95 8.90
C THR A 98 -4.06 13.86 9.14
N HIS A 99 -3.67 12.60 9.27
CA HIS A 99 -4.58 11.49 9.48
C HIS A 99 -5.22 11.58 10.87
N SER A 100 -6.52 11.82 10.90
CA SER A 100 -7.27 12.08 12.14
C SER A 100 -7.75 10.81 12.86
N ASN A 101 -7.41 9.61 12.36
CA ASN A 101 -7.93 8.33 12.84
C ASN A 101 -9.47 8.30 12.96
N LYS A 102 -10.17 9.14 12.17
CA LYS A 102 -11.62 9.26 12.25
C LYS A 102 -12.28 8.10 11.50
N CYS A 103 -12.81 7.15 12.28
CA CYS A 103 -13.77 6.17 11.80
C CYS A 103 -15.21 6.67 11.93
N LEU A 104 -16.15 5.98 11.28
CA LEU A 104 -17.58 6.22 11.39
C LEU A 104 -18.05 6.16 12.86
N ASP A 105 -18.83 7.14 13.31
CA ASP A 105 -19.38 7.14 14.67
C ASP A 105 -20.36 5.98 14.82
N PHE A 106 -20.19 5.16 15.87
CA PHE A 106 -21.07 4.03 16.12
C PHE A 106 -22.50 4.46 16.52
N LYS A 107 -22.70 5.68 17.02
CA LYS A 107 -24.01 6.25 17.34
C LYS A 107 -24.76 6.83 16.14
N SER A 108 -24.07 7.02 15.01
CA SER A 108 -24.71 7.48 13.78
C SER A 108 -25.84 6.55 13.33
N LEU A 109 -26.82 7.07 12.60
CA LEU A 109 -27.92 6.28 12.03
C LEU A 109 -27.49 5.45 10.80
N HIS A 110 -26.20 5.12 10.68
CA HIS A 110 -25.73 4.26 9.61
C HIS A 110 -26.06 2.78 9.89
N PRO A 111 -26.34 1.98 8.85
CA PRO A 111 -26.55 0.54 8.98
C PRO A 111 -25.39 -0.14 9.72
N ILE A 112 -25.72 -1.15 10.53
CA ILE A 112 -24.72 -1.94 11.28
C ILE A 112 -23.72 -2.58 10.32
N SER A 113 -24.15 -3.03 9.14
CA SER A 113 -23.27 -3.58 8.10
C SER A 113 -22.17 -2.61 7.66
N ALA A 114 -22.48 -1.31 7.52
CA ALA A 114 -21.50 -0.29 7.16
C ALA A 114 -20.46 -0.08 8.27
N LYS A 115 -20.92 -0.04 9.53
CA LYS A 115 -20.04 0.06 10.71
C LYS A 115 -19.09 -1.14 10.79
N ILE A 116 -19.62 -2.35 10.63
CA ILE A 116 -18.83 -3.59 10.60
C ILE A 116 -17.84 -3.55 9.44
N SER A 117 -18.28 -3.15 8.23
CA SER A 117 -17.42 -3.10 7.05
C SER A 117 -16.20 -2.20 7.25
N VAL A 118 -16.35 -1.04 7.91
CA VAL A 118 -15.23 -0.17 8.26
C VAL A 118 -14.22 -0.91 9.14
N VAL A 119 -14.68 -1.53 10.23
CA VAL A 119 -13.81 -2.29 11.15
C VAL A 119 -13.13 -3.46 10.43
N SER A 120 -13.90 -4.28 9.73
CA SER A 120 -13.40 -5.42 8.96
C SER A 120 -12.39 -4.99 7.89
N SER A 121 -12.57 -3.83 7.26
CA SER A 121 -11.62 -3.32 6.27
C SER A 121 -10.28 -2.93 6.89
N LEU A 122 -10.28 -2.32 8.08
CA LEU A 122 -9.07 -1.94 8.81
C LEU A 122 -8.31 -3.18 9.30
N LEU A 123 -9.02 -4.14 9.89
CA LEU A 123 -8.42 -5.40 10.34
C LEU A 123 -7.89 -6.23 9.17
N ARG A 124 -8.67 -6.35 8.10
CA ARG A 124 -8.21 -7.03 6.87
C ARG A 124 -6.93 -6.40 6.35
N ARG A 125 -6.87 -5.07 6.31
CA ARG A 125 -5.69 -4.33 5.87
C ARG A 125 -4.48 -4.63 6.76
N ALA A 126 -4.63 -4.58 8.08
CA ALA A 126 -3.55 -4.90 9.02
C ALA A 126 -3.04 -6.33 8.81
N HIS A 127 -3.94 -7.31 8.73
CA HIS A 127 -3.57 -8.72 8.52
C HIS A 127 -2.95 -9.00 7.15
N SER A 128 -3.40 -8.31 6.08
CA SER A 128 -2.95 -8.62 4.72
C SER A 128 -1.69 -7.89 4.30
N LEU A 129 -1.42 -6.71 4.86
CA LEU A 129 -0.32 -5.85 4.40
C LEU A 129 0.87 -5.88 5.35
N ILE A 130 0.65 -5.95 6.67
CA ILE A 130 1.74 -5.82 7.63
C ILE A 130 2.53 -7.13 7.67
N THR A 131 3.82 -7.02 7.39
CA THR A 131 4.73 -8.18 7.34
C THR A 131 5.26 -8.58 8.71
N ASP A 132 5.45 -7.61 9.61
CA ASP A 132 6.02 -7.84 10.94
C ASP A 132 4.91 -8.10 11.95
N GLU A 133 4.98 -9.21 12.69
CA GLU A 133 3.92 -9.58 13.63
C GLU A 133 3.79 -8.59 14.79
N LYS A 134 4.90 -8.00 15.25
CA LYS A 134 4.85 -7.02 16.34
C LYS A 134 4.16 -5.74 15.87
N GLU A 135 4.54 -5.21 14.71
CA GLU A 135 3.86 -4.03 14.14
C GLU A 135 2.39 -4.30 13.81
N LYS A 136 2.05 -5.55 13.48
CA LYS A 136 0.66 -5.96 13.23
C LYS A 136 -0.17 -5.95 14.50
N GLU A 137 0.36 -6.50 15.60
CA GLU A 137 -0.28 -6.45 16.91
C GLU A 137 -0.46 -5.01 17.39
N GLU A 138 0.55 -4.15 17.21
CA GLU A 138 0.48 -2.72 17.52
C GLU A 138 -0.60 -2.01 16.70
N GLU A 139 -0.70 -2.29 15.39
CA GLU A 139 -1.74 -1.73 14.52
C GLU A 139 -3.15 -2.16 14.97
N ILE A 140 -3.35 -3.46 15.25
CA ILE A 140 -4.64 -4.00 15.69
C ILE A 140 -5.04 -3.41 17.04
N SER A 141 -4.08 -3.26 17.95
CA SER A 141 -4.28 -2.60 19.25
C SER A 141 -4.71 -1.14 19.05
N GLY A 142 -4.03 -0.39 18.19
CA GLY A 142 -4.38 1.01 17.87
C GLY A 142 -5.75 1.16 17.21
N ILE A 143 -6.13 0.25 16.32
CA ILE A 143 -7.49 0.18 15.75
C ILE A 143 -8.50 -0.03 16.87
N THR A 144 -8.25 -0.98 17.77
CA THR A 144 -9.13 -1.31 18.90
C THR A 144 -9.31 -0.12 19.83
N GLU A 145 -8.24 0.60 20.16
CA GLU A 145 -8.29 1.79 21.00
C GLU A 145 -9.09 2.92 20.34
N THR A 146 -8.84 3.18 19.06
CA THR A 146 -9.56 4.20 18.28
C THR A 146 -11.07 3.93 18.26
N LEU A 147 -11.47 2.66 18.18
CA LEU A 147 -12.87 2.24 18.22
C LEU A 147 -13.48 2.40 19.63
N LYS A 148 -12.72 2.12 20.68
CA LYS A 148 -13.16 2.29 22.08
C LYS A 148 -13.37 3.75 22.46
N GLN A 149 -12.48 4.66 22.06
CA GLN A 149 -12.60 6.09 22.39
C GLN A 149 -13.85 6.74 21.80
N LYS A 150 -14.38 6.20 20.70
CA LYS A 150 -15.63 6.65 20.07
C LYS A 150 -16.89 6.10 20.73
N THR A 151 -16.76 5.13 21.64
CA THR A 151 -17.84 4.71 22.53
C THR A 151 -17.70 5.46 23.86
N THR A 152 -18.43 6.55 24.05
CA THR A 152 -18.44 7.30 25.33
C THR A 152 -18.84 6.40 26.52
N PRO A 153 -18.33 6.69 27.74
CA PRO A 153 -18.60 5.90 28.95
C PRO A 153 -20.07 5.99 29.33
N GLY A 154 -20.79 4.86 29.31
CA GLY A 154 -22.20 4.81 29.71
C GLY A 154 -23.06 3.83 28.91
N THR A 155 -22.60 3.41 27.72
CA THR A 155 -23.20 2.28 26.98
C THR A 155 -22.30 1.06 27.11
N SER A 156 -22.84 -0.03 27.67
CA SER A 156 -22.14 -1.25 28.07
C SER A 156 -21.02 -1.67 27.11
N SER A 157 -19.81 -1.85 27.66
CA SER A 157 -18.60 -2.41 27.02
C SER A 157 -18.86 -3.71 26.22
N THR A 158 -19.99 -4.36 26.49
CA THR A 158 -20.48 -5.58 25.84
C THR A 158 -20.75 -5.41 24.34
N LYS A 159 -21.30 -4.26 23.88
CA LYS A 159 -21.70 -4.09 22.46
C LYS A 159 -20.53 -3.84 21.51
N SER A 160 -19.50 -3.11 21.95
CA SER A 160 -18.28 -2.87 21.17
C SER A 160 -17.41 -4.12 21.12
N THR A 161 -17.29 -4.85 22.23
CA THR A 161 -16.61 -6.15 22.29
C THR A 161 -17.34 -7.19 21.44
N GLN A 162 -18.68 -7.20 21.43
CA GLN A 162 -19.46 -8.02 20.50
C GLN A 162 -19.24 -7.62 19.05
N THR A 163 -19.12 -6.33 18.73
CA THR A 163 -18.92 -5.89 17.34
C THR A 163 -17.51 -6.20 16.84
N LEU A 164 -16.48 -6.05 17.69
CA LEU A 164 -15.13 -6.53 17.39
C LEU A 164 -15.11 -8.04 17.23
N SER A 165 -15.75 -8.78 18.15
CA SER A 165 -15.92 -10.24 18.03
C SER A 165 -16.71 -10.64 16.79
N MET A 166 -17.76 -9.91 16.41
CA MET A 166 -18.56 -10.16 15.21
C MET A 166 -17.80 -9.76 13.94
N ALA A 167 -16.98 -8.71 13.97
CA ALA A 167 -16.13 -8.29 12.87
C ALA A 167 -14.95 -9.25 12.69
N ASP A 168 -14.35 -9.74 13.77
CA ASP A 168 -13.34 -10.80 13.79
C ASP A 168 -13.93 -12.12 13.32
N ASN A 169 -15.13 -12.49 13.80
CA ASN A 169 -15.82 -13.68 13.34
C ASN A 169 -16.26 -13.54 11.88
N ALA A 170 -16.75 -12.39 11.44
CA ALA A 170 -17.08 -12.14 10.03
C ALA A 170 -15.82 -12.13 9.15
N PHE A 171 -14.70 -11.60 9.64
CA PHE A 171 -13.41 -11.68 8.99
C PHE A 171 -12.94 -13.13 8.85
N ARG A 172 -13.01 -13.93 9.93
CA ARG A 172 -12.66 -15.36 9.93
C ARG A 172 -13.61 -16.21 9.07
N LYS A 173 -14.88 -15.82 8.95
CA LYS A 173 -15.93 -16.59 8.25
C LYS A 173 -16.10 -16.22 6.76
N HIS A 174 -15.81 -14.97 6.39
CA HIS A 174 -15.98 -14.45 5.02
C HIS A 174 -14.70 -13.88 4.38
N GLY A 175 -13.57 -13.85 5.09
CA GLY A 175 -12.30 -13.28 4.61
C GLY A 175 -11.71 -13.93 3.35
N HIS A 176 -12.30 -15.04 2.88
CA HIS A 176 -11.88 -15.75 1.68
C HIS A 176 -12.72 -15.51 0.42
N GLN A 177 -13.87 -14.83 0.50
CA GLN A 177 -14.80 -14.74 -0.64
C GLN A 177 -15.30 -13.30 -0.85
N GLN A 178 -14.43 -12.46 -1.40
CA GLN A 178 -14.73 -11.35 -2.33
C GLN A 178 -13.50 -10.44 -2.40
N SER A 179 -12.55 -10.83 -3.24
CA SER A 179 -11.51 -9.92 -3.69
C SER A 179 -12.09 -9.05 -4.82
N SER A 180 -12.17 -7.75 -4.58
CA SER A 180 -12.25 -6.79 -5.68
C SER A 180 -10.95 -6.90 -6.49
N SER A 181 -11.03 -6.80 -7.83
CA SER A 181 -9.85 -6.88 -8.72
C SER A 181 -8.72 -5.93 -8.30
N HIS A 182 -9.04 -4.78 -7.70
CA HIS A 182 -8.06 -3.83 -7.16
C HIS A 182 -7.33 -4.35 -5.91
N ILE A 183 -8.01 -5.13 -5.06
CA ILE A 183 -7.41 -5.78 -3.89
C ILE A 183 -6.56 -6.97 -4.36
N GLU A 184 -7.00 -7.70 -5.39
CA GLU A 184 -6.22 -8.76 -6.01
C GLU A 184 -4.94 -8.20 -6.67
N GLN A 185 -5.01 -7.08 -7.39
CA GLN A 185 -3.84 -6.40 -7.97
C GLN A 185 -2.89 -5.82 -6.93
N ARG A 186 -3.43 -5.20 -5.85
CA ARG A 186 -2.60 -4.79 -4.70
C ARG A 186 -1.97 -5.99 -4.00
N ARG A 187 -2.73 -7.08 -3.84
CA ARG A 187 -2.21 -8.36 -3.35
C ARG A 187 -1.21 -8.96 -4.31
N GLN A 188 -1.33 -8.78 -5.63
CA GLN A 188 -0.39 -9.31 -6.60
C GLN A 188 0.93 -8.53 -6.55
N MET A 189 0.90 -7.21 -6.46
CA MET A 189 2.13 -6.42 -6.24
C MET A 189 2.80 -6.76 -4.91
N ILE A 190 2.03 -6.97 -3.84
CA ILE A 190 2.56 -7.29 -2.51
C ILE A 190 2.89 -8.80 -2.37
N SER A 191 2.20 -9.70 -3.07
CA SER A 191 2.48 -11.14 -3.07
C SER A 191 3.61 -11.48 -4.01
N GLU A 192 3.76 -10.74 -5.11
CA GLU A 192 4.99 -10.73 -5.89
C GLU A 192 6.13 -10.18 -5.02
N GLU A 193 5.94 -9.19 -4.15
CA GLU A 193 6.95 -8.86 -3.12
C GLU A 193 7.24 -10.04 -2.17
N TYR A 194 6.25 -10.84 -1.74
CA TYR A 194 6.52 -12.06 -0.94
C TYR A 194 7.26 -13.16 -1.73
N SER A 195 6.93 -13.34 -3.02
CA SER A 195 7.57 -14.34 -3.89
C SER A 195 8.95 -13.88 -4.37
N ILE A 196 9.15 -12.58 -4.57
CA ILE A 196 10.42 -11.93 -4.90
C ILE A 196 11.30 -11.84 -3.64
N SER A 197 10.74 -11.59 -2.46
CA SER A 197 11.45 -11.59 -1.16
C SER A 197 11.93 -13.00 -0.79
N SER A 198 11.16 -14.06 -1.06
CA SER A 198 11.61 -15.44 -0.82
C SER A 198 12.61 -15.97 -1.87
N THR A 199 12.66 -15.37 -3.07
CA THR A 199 13.48 -15.86 -4.19
C THR A 199 14.73 -15.02 -4.47
N LEU A 200 14.74 -13.73 -4.13
CA LEU A 200 15.89 -12.84 -4.36
C LEU A 200 16.71 -12.67 -3.07
N LYS A 201 17.83 -13.39 -2.99
CA LYS A 201 18.93 -13.04 -2.07
C LYS A 201 19.56 -11.74 -2.54
N PHE A 202 19.50 -10.68 -1.73
CA PHE A 202 20.22 -9.44 -1.99
C PHE A 202 21.61 -9.52 -1.34
N SER A 203 22.67 -9.44 -2.15
CA SER A 203 24.05 -9.36 -1.65
C SER A 203 24.29 -7.95 -1.08
N SER A 204 24.89 -7.90 0.11
CA SER A 204 25.03 -6.72 0.97
C SER A 204 26.01 -5.66 0.49
N GLU A 205 26.52 -5.74 -0.74
CA GLU A 205 27.47 -4.78 -1.28
C GLU A 205 26.86 -4.08 -2.50
N HIS A 206 26.46 -2.82 -2.29
CA HIS A 206 26.15 -1.81 -3.33
C HIS A 206 24.75 -1.78 -3.96
N GLN A 207 23.71 -2.34 -3.35
CA GLN A 207 22.33 -2.14 -3.83
C GLN A 207 21.53 -1.23 -2.89
N THR A 208 21.14 -0.05 -3.37
CA THR A 208 20.28 0.89 -2.66
C THR A 208 19.20 1.41 -3.61
N HIS A 209 17.93 1.36 -3.18
CA HIS A 209 16.74 1.44 -4.02
C HIS A 209 15.95 2.75 -3.82
N PHE A 210 15.36 3.30 -4.89
CA PHE A 210 14.69 4.61 -4.93
C PHE A 210 13.38 4.56 -5.73
N LYS A 211 12.31 5.16 -5.19
CA LYS A 211 11.01 5.39 -5.87
C LYS A 211 11.16 6.46 -6.95
N ALA A 212 10.55 6.23 -8.11
CA ALA A 212 9.99 7.30 -8.94
C ALA A 212 8.48 7.32 -8.68
N ALA A 213 7.91 8.43 -8.21
CA ALA A 213 6.48 8.58 -7.94
C ALA A 213 5.99 9.87 -8.58
N LEU A 214 5.11 9.74 -9.57
CA LEU A 214 4.46 10.82 -10.32
C LEU A 214 3.26 11.42 -9.58
N SER A 215 2.77 12.60 -10.01
CA SER A 215 2.29 13.66 -9.11
C SER A 215 2.37 15.06 -9.73
N ILE A 216 1.84 15.49 -10.89
CA ILE A 216 0.54 15.37 -11.61
C ILE A 216 0.81 15.57 -13.10
#